data_AF-A0A6A6TY78-F1
#
_entry.id   AF-A0A6A6TY78-F1
#
_cell.length_a   1.000
_cell.length_b   1.000
_cell.length_c   1.000
_cell.angle_alpha   90.00
_cell.angle_beta   90.00
_cell.angle_gamma   90.00
#
_symmetry.space_group_name_H-M   'P 1'
#
loop_
_entity.id
_entity.type
_entity.pdbx_description
1 polymer ?
#
loop_
_entity_poly.entity_id
_entity_poly.type
_entity_poly.pdbx_seq_one_letter_code
_entity_poly.pdbx_strand_id
1 'polypeptide(L)'
;MQFGSICMVLSHRINRTRNDNQVEPLVEKFYLYWGLAVRALNEQLESDNVPHSDWAMAGVLALLFADIQHGVSLNWRCHLDGLYRLIELRGGFKAIVRSIRLTPLLFVLWPTVVIANTTCPASDITSEFDELQDLLEQLNIEESPLQACPSPLFAEIIKINQLRGVASQRNHSLLDDISQQAYKLLDRIDEFSPKLWIKSKAQSKEDWLLVAEVYQASIRIYCILSLQSLRVLPKSRSLRTRCLDDNHLLHDALSKGLSRLRTSRLLLWPLVVLGVEAAHGDLTIRQFVSSQLQAVSRNLGIYLPLLALQVLDSFWQSGAKSWDACFDKPYAFTTQIAVDCSRLQH
;
A
#
# COMPACT_ATOMS: atom_id res chain seq x y z
N MET A 1 -18.09 -12.97 -5.20
CA MET A 1 -17.40 -12.95 -3.88
C MET A 1 -16.80 -14.31 -3.53
N GLN A 2 -17.60 -15.38 -3.35
CA GLN A 2 -17.11 -16.72 -2.98
C GLN A 2 -15.94 -17.23 -3.84
N PHE A 3 -16.06 -17.15 -5.16
CA PHE A 3 -14.99 -17.57 -6.07
C PHE A 3 -13.70 -16.71 -5.92
N GLY A 4 -13.83 -15.41 -5.69
CA GLY A 4 -12.68 -14.53 -5.41
C GLY A 4 -11.97 -14.90 -4.10
N SER A 5 -12.72 -15.22 -3.04
CA SER A 5 -12.14 -15.72 -1.79
C SER A 5 -11.41 -17.05 -1.98
N ILE A 6 -11.94 -17.96 -2.81
CA ILE A 6 -11.25 -19.20 -3.18
C ILE A 6 -9.92 -18.90 -3.90
N CYS A 7 -9.90 -17.93 -4.81
CA CYS A 7 -8.68 -17.50 -5.50
C CYS A 7 -7.61 -17.02 -4.51
N MET A 8 -8.00 -16.24 -3.50
CA MET A 8 -7.08 -15.76 -2.45
C MET A 8 -6.50 -16.92 -1.62
N VAL A 9 -7.34 -17.91 -1.24
CA VAL A 9 -6.86 -19.11 -0.54
C VAL A 9 -5.92 -19.95 -1.41
N LEU A 10 -6.23 -20.11 -2.70
CA LEU A 10 -5.37 -20.82 -3.64
C LEU A 10 -4.04 -20.09 -3.83
N SER A 11 -4.05 -18.77 -3.99
CA SER A 11 -2.84 -17.95 -4.04
C SER A 11 -1.99 -18.12 -2.78
N HIS A 12 -2.63 -18.13 -1.61
CA HIS A 12 -1.97 -18.43 -0.34
C HIS A 12 -1.27 -19.77 -0.33
N ARG A 13 -1.95 -20.82 -0.79
CA ARG A 13 -1.37 -22.17 -0.86
C ARG A 13 -0.22 -22.24 -1.86
N ILE A 14 -0.40 -21.72 -3.09
CA ILE A 14 0.62 -21.68 -4.14
C ILE A 14 1.92 -21.05 -3.62
N ASN A 15 1.83 -19.92 -2.94
CA ASN A 15 3.00 -19.21 -2.43
C ASN A 15 3.66 -19.93 -1.23
N ARG A 16 2.89 -20.68 -0.43
CA ARG A 16 3.45 -21.47 0.68
C ARG A 16 4.09 -22.79 0.26
N THR A 17 3.59 -23.42 -0.81
CA THR A 17 4.04 -24.74 -1.29
C THR A 17 4.85 -24.63 -2.59
N ARG A 18 5.48 -23.48 -2.87
CA ARG A 18 6.10 -23.18 -4.17
C ARG A 18 7.19 -24.17 -4.61
N ASN A 19 7.79 -24.89 -3.66
CA ASN A 19 8.83 -25.89 -3.92
C ASN A 19 8.28 -27.33 -4.05
N ASP A 20 6.97 -27.52 -3.96
CA ASP A 20 6.34 -28.83 -4.01
C ASP A 20 5.84 -29.14 -5.43
N ASN A 21 5.87 -30.41 -5.82
CA ASN A 21 5.38 -30.89 -7.12
C ASN A 21 3.85 -30.69 -7.34
N GLN A 22 3.14 -30.10 -6.37
CA GLN A 22 1.68 -29.87 -6.41
C GLN A 22 1.27 -28.45 -6.79
N VAL A 23 2.20 -27.56 -7.15
CA VAL A 23 1.89 -26.15 -7.46
C VAL A 23 1.05 -26.01 -8.73
N GLU A 24 1.38 -26.74 -9.79
CA GLU A 24 0.73 -26.61 -11.10
C GLU A 24 -0.79 -26.88 -11.04
N PRO A 25 -1.29 -27.97 -10.42
CA PRO A 25 -2.73 -28.17 -10.22
C PRO A 25 -3.42 -27.07 -9.38
N LEU A 26 -2.70 -26.40 -8.48
CA LEU A 26 -3.25 -25.29 -7.70
C LEU A 26 -3.38 -24.02 -8.55
N VAL A 27 -2.42 -23.77 -9.45
CA VAL A 27 -2.47 -22.65 -10.40
C VAL A 27 -3.61 -22.84 -11.40
N GLU A 28 -3.80 -24.05 -11.93
CA GLU A 28 -4.94 -24.37 -12.81
C GLU A 28 -6.28 -24.10 -12.11
N LYS A 29 -6.42 -24.56 -10.87
CA LYS A 29 -7.60 -24.28 -10.05
C LYS A 29 -7.78 -22.78 -9.81
N PHE A 30 -6.70 -22.04 -9.57
CA PHE A 30 -6.78 -20.59 -9.39
C PHE A 30 -7.43 -19.94 -10.61
N TYR A 31 -6.95 -20.21 -11.82
CA TYR A 31 -7.51 -19.62 -13.04
C TYR A 31 -8.93 -20.09 -13.34
N LEU A 32 -9.28 -21.34 -13.02
CA LEU A 32 -10.65 -21.82 -13.11
C LEU A 32 -11.60 -20.98 -12.23
N TYR A 33 -11.28 -20.83 -10.94
CA TYR A 33 -12.12 -20.05 -10.03
C TYR A 33 -12.09 -18.56 -10.33
N TRP A 34 -10.98 -18.03 -10.84
CA TRP A 34 -10.88 -16.64 -11.29
C TRP A 34 -11.85 -16.39 -12.46
N GLY A 35 -11.86 -17.28 -13.46
CA GLY A 35 -12.80 -17.19 -14.59
C GLY A 35 -14.27 -17.29 -14.15
N LEU A 36 -14.58 -18.14 -13.17
CA LEU A 36 -15.91 -18.23 -12.58
C LEU A 36 -16.29 -16.96 -11.81
N ALA A 37 -15.34 -16.36 -11.09
CA ALA A 37 -15.55 -15.11 -10.37
C ALA A 37 -15.87 -13.94 -11.32
N VAL A 38 -15.13 -13.82 -12.42
CA VAL A 38 -15.39 -12.81 -13.46
C VAL A 38 -16.74 -13.03 -14.13
N ARG A 39 -17.08 -14.27 -14.51
CA ARG A 39 -18.38 -14.57 -15.12
C ARG A 39 -19.55 -14.22 -14.20
N ALA A 40 -19.49 -14.66 -12.95
CA ALA A 40 -20.54 -14.38 -11.97
C ALA A 40 -20.68 -12.87 -11.70
N LEU A 41 -19.56 -12.13 -11.69
CA LEU A 41 -19.59 -10.68 -11.56
C LEU A 41 -20.23 -10.02 -12.79
N ASN A 42 -19.90 -10.46 -14.00
CA ASN A 42 -20.51 -9.92 -15.22
C ASN A 42 -22.02 -10.16 -15.26
N GLU A 43 -22.49 -11.38 -14.94
CA GLU A 43 -23.92 -11.70 -14.85
C GLU A 43 -24.63 -10.76 -13.84
N GLN A 44 -23.98 -10.44 -12.73
CA GLN A 44 -24.50 -9.51 -11.73
C GLN A 44 -24.52 -8.06 -12.23
N LEU A 45 -23.51 -7.65 -13.01
CA LEU A 45 -23.40 -6.35 -13.66
C LEU A 45 -24.30 -6.20 -14.91
N GLU A 46 -24.89 -7.27 -15.42
CA GLU A 46 -25.87 -7.20 -16.51
C GLU A 46 -27.32 -7.11 -15.99
N SER A 47 -27.54 -7.35 -14.69
CA SER A 47 -28.86 -7.23 -14.07
C SER A 47 -29.28 -5.76 -13.90
N ASP A 48 -30.56 -5.43 -14.12
CA ASP A 48 -31.10 -4.05 -14.04
C ASP A 48 -30.89 -3.32 -12.69
N ASN A 49 -30.37 -4.01 -11.67
CA ASN A 49 -30.12 -3.50 -10.32
C ASN A 49 -28.66 -3.16 -10.01
N VAL A 50 -27.74 -3.12 -11.00
CA VAL A 50 -26.31 -2.81 -10.81
C VAL A 50 -26.03 -1.64 -9.86
N PRO A 51 -26.69 -0.47 -9.98
CA PRO A 51 -26.35 0.70 -9.17
C PRO A 51 -26.52 0.46 -7.66
N HIS A 52 -27.27 -0.57 -7.26
CA HIS A 52 -27.62 -0.84 -5.86
C HIS A 52 -26.99 -2.13 -5.30
N SER A 53 -26.26 -2.91 -6.11
CA SER A 53 -25.76 -4.22 -5.66
C SER A 53 -24.46 -4.12 -4.86
N ASP A 54 -24.54 -4.08 -3.53
CA ASP A 54 -23.35 -4.00 -2.63
C ASP A 54 -22.39 -5.17 -2.88
N TRP A 55 -22.96 -6.31 -3.25
CA TRP A 55 -22.24 -7.52 -3.64
C TRP A 55 -21.39 -7.34 -4.90
N ALA A 56 -21.74 -6.44 -5.82
CA ALA A 56 -20.95 -6.18 -7.02
C ALA A 56 -19.63 -5.49 -6.63
N MET A 57 -19.69 -4.48 -5.74
CA MET A 57 -18.47 -3.83 -5.23
C MET A 57 -17.60 -4.78 -4.43
N ALA A 58 -18.19 -5.61 -3.55
CA ALA A 58 -17.45 -6.63 -2.82
C ALA A 58 -16.83 -7.69 -3.75
N GLY A 59 -17.52 -8.03 -4.86
CA GLY A 59 -17.01 -8.91 -5.90
C GLY A 59 -15.80 -8.34 -6.64
N VAL A 60 -15.89 -7.08 -7.08
CA VAL A 60 -14.78 -6.34 -7.71
C VAL A 60 -13.59 -6.25 -6.77
N LEU A 61 -13.80 -5.90 -5.50
CA LEU A 61 -12.74 -5.85 -4.49
C LEU A 61 -12.09 -7.22 -4.23
N ALA A 62 -12.87 -8.29 -4.19
CA ALA A 62 -12.33 -9.64 -4.03
C ALA A 62 -11.42 -10.04 -5.20
N LEU A 63 -11.80 -9.68 -6.44
CA LEU A 63 -10.96 -9.88 -7.63
C LEU A 63 -9.71 -9.00 -7.59
N LEU A 64 -9.84 -7.72 -7.25
CA LEU A 64 -8.72 -6.80 -7.04
C LEU A 64 -7.66 -7.41 -6.09
N PHE A 65 -8.08 -7.90 -4.92
CA PHE A 65 -7.13 -8.48 -3.96
C PHE A 65 -6.59 -9.84 -4.38
N ALA A 66 -7.38 -10.67 -5.07
CA ALA A 66 -6.89 -11.91 -5.64
C ALA A 66 -5.76 -11.64 -6.66
N ASP A 67 -5.95 -10.66 -7.54
CA ASP A 67 -4.99 -10.29 -8.58
C ASP A 67 -3.72 -9.66 -7.99
N ILE A 68 -3.89 -8.73 -7.03
CA ILE A 68 -2.76 -8.18 -6.28
C ILE A 68 -1.97 -9.33 -5.65
N GLN A 69 -2.60 -10.18 -4.82
CA GLN A 69 -1.91 -11.25 -4.10
C GLN A 69 -1.21 -12.28 -5.00
N HIS A 70 -1.82 -12.60 -6.14
CA HIS A 70 -1.28 -13.58 -7.07
C HIS A 70 -0.11 -13.01 -7.88
N GLY A 71 -0.15 -11.71 -8.22
CA GLY A 71 0.98 -10.98 -8.81
C GLY A 71 1.30 -11.31 -10.27
N VAL A 72 0.53 -12.20 -10.92
CA VAL A 72 0.66 -12.48 -12.35
C VAL A 72 -0.22 -11.51 -13.12
N SER A 73 0.38 -10.48 -13.74
CA SER A 73 -0.06 -9.64 -14.89
C SER A 73 -1.55 -9.36 -15.16
N LEU A 74 -2.46 -9.60 -14.24
CA LEU A 74 -3.86 -9.22 -14.35
C LEU A 74 -3.88 -7.76 -13.94
N ASN A 75 -4.30 -6.90 -14.86
CA ASN A 75 -4.20 -5.46 -14.76
C ASN A 75 -5.11 -4.95 -13.62
N TRP A 76 -4.70 -5.12 -12.36
CA TRP A 76 -5.50 -4.87 -11.17
C TRP A 76 -6.13 -3.46 -11.14
N ARG A 77 -5.54 -2.51 -11.88
CA ARG A 77 -6.14 -1.19 -12.13
C ARG A 77 -7.52 -1.22 -12.73
N CYS A 78 -7.81 -2.13 -13.66
CA CYS A 78 -9.13 -2.17 -14.26
C CYS A 78 -10.22 -2.47 -13.21
N HIS A 79 -9.89 -3.24 -12.17
CA HIS A 79 -10.77 -3.44 -11.03
C HIS A 79 -10.93 -2.17 -10.19
N LEU A 80 -9.86 -1.40 -10.02
CA LEU A 80 -9.92 -0.11 -9.34
C LEU A 80 -10.80 0.89 -10.11
N ASP A 81 -10.58 1.02 -11.42
CA ASP A 81 -11.36 1.91 -12.30
C ASP A 81 -12.84 1.52 -12.30
N GLY A 82 -13.13 0.21 -12.39
CA GLY A 82 -14.49 -0.31 -12.31
C GLY A 82 -15.15 -0.01 -10.95
N LEU A 83 -14.38 -0.11 -9.85
CA LEU A 83 -14.87 0.19 -8.52
C LEU A 83 -15.17 1.69 -8.35
N TYR A 84 -14.31 2.57 -8.84
CA TYR A 84 -14.59 4.01 -8.86
C TYR A 84 -15.84 4.33 -9.65
N ARG A 85 -16.03 3.70 -10.81
CA ARG A 85 -17.27 3.88 -11.58
C ARG A 85 -18.50 3.44 -10.79
N LEU A 86 -18.44 2.34 -10.06
CA LEU A 86 -19.54 1.90 -9.19
C LEU A 86 -19.80 2.86 -8.03
N ILE A 87 -18.76 3.44 -7.44
CA ILE A 87 -18.86 4.45 -6.39
C ILE A 87 -19.53 5.72 -6.93
N GLU A 88 -19.12 6.19 -8.11
CA GLU A 88 -19.74 7.35 -8.78
C GLU A 88 -21.22 7.12 -9.08
N LEU A 89 -21.59 5.94 -9.59
CA LEU A 89 -22.99 5.57 -9.83
C LEU A 89 -23.85 5.57 -8.55
N ARG A 90 -23.22 5.54 -7.37
CA ARG A 90 -23.87 5.55 -6.05
C ARG A 90 -23.83 6.92 -5.37
N GLY A 91 -23.44 7.97 -6.09
CA GLY A 91 -23.35 9.33 -5.56
C GLY A 91 -22.02 9.66 -4.89
N GLY A 92 -20.95 8.94 -5.25
CA GLY A 92 -19.57 9.23 -4.85
C GLY A 92 -19.20 8.76 -3.44
N PHE A 93 -17.96 9.03 -3.03
CA PHE A 93 -17.41 8.56 -1.75
C PHE A 93 -18.21 9.01 -0.52
N LYS A 94 -18.73 10.24 -0.53
CA LYS A 94 -19.57 10.78 0.57
C LYS A 94 -20.82 9.93 0.81
N ALA A 95 -21.43 9.38 -0.24
CA ALA A 95 -22.58 8.50 -0.11
C ALA A 95 -22.18 7.13 0.47
N ILE A 96 -21.05 6.57 0.02
CA ILE A 96 -20.55 5.26 0.50
C ILE A 96 -20.13 5.32 1.97
N VAL A 97 -19.46 6.39 2.39
CA VAL A 97 -19.00 6.57 3.79
C VAL A 97 -20.17 6.56 4.78
N ARG A 98 -21.31 7.11 4.39
CA ARG A 98 -22.54 7.11 5.20
C ARG A 98 -23.23 5.74 5.28
N SER A 99 -22.86 4.80 4.40
CA SER A 99 -23.44 3.45 4.39
C SER A 99 -22.67 2.51 5.31
N ILE A 100 -23.30 2.16 6.44
CA ILE A 100 -22.73 1.22 7.44
C ILE A 100 -22.32 -0.14 6.85
N ARG A 101 -23.00 -0.57 5.77
CA ARG A 101 -22.74 -1.83 5.06
C ARG A 101 -21.47 -1.76 4.21
N LEU A 102 -21.20 -0.60 3.62
CA LEU A 102 -20.13 -0.42 2.64
C LEU A 102 -18.87 0.21 3.24
N THR A 103 -18.97 0.88 4.40
CA THR A 103 -17.81 1.44 5.11
C THR A 103 -16.65 0.43 5.27
N PRO A 104 -16.88 -0.86 5.62
CA PRO A 104 -15.79 -1.82 5.73
C PRO A 104 -15.00 -2.02 4.43
N LEU A 105 -15.66 -1.92 3.27
CA LEU A 105 -15.00 -2.04 1.97
C LEU A 105 -14.02 -0.88 1.73
N LEU A 106 -14.39 0.33 2.16
CA LEU A 106 -13.54 1.52 2.06
C LEU A 106 -12.28 1.42 2.93
N PHE A 107 -12.40 0.82 4.12
CA PHE A 107 -11.24 0.57 4.99
C PHE A 107 -10.19 -0.37 4.40
N VAL A 108 -10.53 -1.13 3.35
CA VAL A 108 -9.59 -1.99 2.63
C VAL A 108 -9.13 -1.36 1.33
N LEU A 109 -10.03 -0.70 0.62
CA LEU A 109 -9.71 0.00 -0.61
C LEU A 109 -8.69 1.13 -0.38
N TRP A 110 -8.96 2.03 0.57
CA TRP A 110 -8.17 3.27 0.68
C TRP A 110 -6.72 3.05 1.08
N PRO A 111 -6.39 2.25 2.12
CA PRO A 111 -4.99 1.97 2.43
C PRO A 111 -4.27 1.33 1.24
N THR A 112 -4.96 0.47 0.49
CA THR A 112 -4.40 -0.17 -0.72
C THR A 112 -4.02 0.85 -1.78
N VAL A 113 -4.92 1.78 -2.13
CA VAL A 113 -4.63 2.76 -3.18
C VAL A 113 -3.61 3.79 -2.72
N VAL A 114 -3.71 4.31 -1.48
CA VAL A 114 -2.77 5.30 -0.96
C VAL A 114 -1.35 4.74 -0.94
N ILE A 115 -1.18 3.49 -0.49
CA ILE A 115 0.12 2.81 -0.52
C ILE A 115 0.55 2.53 -1.96
N ALA A 116 -0.36 2.13 -2.85
CA ALA A 116 -0.01 1.92 -4.26
C ALA A 116 0.50 3.19 -4.96
N ASN A 117 -0.05 4.35 -4.62
CA ASN A 117 0.40 5.66 -5.12
C ASN A 117 1.81 6.04 -4.62
N THR A 118 2.31 5.42 -3.55
CA THR A 118 3.71 5.63 -3.12
C THR A 118 4.71 4.91 -4.03
N THR A 119 4.30 3.79 -4.64
CA THR A 119 5.16 2.92 -5.46
C THR A 119 4.67 2.89 -6.91
N CYS A 120 4.47 4.08 -7.46
CA CYS A 120 4.09 4.35 -8.84
C CYS A 120 4.85 5.55 -9.41
N PRO A 121 4.93 5.71 -10.74
CA PRO A 121 5.35 6.97 -11.35
C PRO A 121 4.48 8.14 -10.87
N ALA A 122 5.10 9.29 -10.61
CA ALA A 122 4.36 10.47 -10.16
C ALA A 122 3.24 10.94 -11.13
N SER A 123 3.41 10.69 -12.44
CA SER A 123 2.40 10.95 -13.47
C SER A 123 1.14 10.09 -13.34
N ASP A 124 1.25 8.95 -12.64
CA ASP A 124 0.21 7.92 -12.56
C ASP A 124 -0.50 7.94 -11.20
N ILE A 125 -0.27 8.98 -10.40
CA ILE A 125 -0.93 9.15 -9.10
C ILE A 125 -2.41 9.45 -9.33
N THR A 126 -3.26 8.57 -8.82
CA THR A 126 -4.71 8.76 -8.88
C THR A 126 -5.13 9.90 -7.97
N SER A 127 -5.75 10.94 -8.53
CA SER A 127 -6.01 12.23 -7.87
C SER A 127 -7.37 12.32 -7.16
N GLU A 128 -8.15 11.24 -7.11
CA GLU A 128 -9.55 11.23 -6.64
C GLU A 128 -9.71 11.31 -5.11
N PHE A 129 -8.74 11.90 -4.41
CA PHE A 129 -8.62 11.78 -2.95
C PHE A 129 -8.58 13.10 -2.18
N ASP A 130 -8.82 14.23 -2.84
CA ASP A 130 -8.96 15.51 -2.13
C ASP A 130 -10.15 15.47 -1.15
N GLU A 131 -11.22 14.73 -1.46
CA GLU A 131 -12.34 14.50 -0.54
C GLU A 131 -12.00 13.56 0.64
N LEU A 132 -10.88 12.81 0.59
CA LEU A 132 -10.54 11.84 1.63
C LEU A 132 -10.10 12.49 2.94
N GLN A 133 -9.40 13.62 2.89
CA GLN A 133 -8.94 14.26 4.13
C GLN A 133 -10.12 14.60 5.03
N ASP A 134 -11.16 15.21 4.45
CA ASP A 134 -12.40 15.56 5.15
C ASP A 134 -13.16 14.32 5.64
N LEU A 135 -13.06 13.19 4.92
CA LEU A 135 -13.71 11.92 5.30
C LEU A 135 -12.95 11.15 6.39
N LEU A 136 -11.61 11.25 6.43
CA LEU A 136 -10.78 10.65 7.48
C LEU A 136 -11.07 11.28 8.85
N GLU A 137 -11.31 12.59 8.88
CA GLU A 137 -11.73 13.31 10.09
C GLU A 137 -13.14 12.88 10.54
N GLN A 138 -14.06 12.62 9.60
CA GLN A 138 -15.44 12.18 9.90
C GLN A 138 -15.55 10.74 10.38
N LEU A 139 -14.67 9.85 9.92
CA LEU A 139 -14.77 8.41 10.20
C LEU A 139 -14.17 7.97 11.53
N ASN A 140 -13.60 8.90 12.32
CA ASN A 140 -13.02 8.64 13.64
C ASN A 140 -12.18 7.35 13.66
N ILE A 141 -11.29 7.20 12.67
CA ILE A 141 -10.50 5.98 12.38
C ILE A 141 -9.36 5.82 13.41
N GLU A 142 -9.65 5.98 14.69
CA GLU A 142 -8.70 5.64 15.75
C GLU A 142 -8.76 4.14 16.09
N GLU A 143 -9.87 3.47 15.71
CA GLU A 143 -10.22 2.11 16.11
C GLU A 143 -10.28 1.10 14.95
N SER A 144 -9.99 1.46 13.70
CA SER A 144 -9.99 0.46 12.63
C SER A 144 -8.77 -0.45 12.77
N PRO A 145 -8.95 -1.77 13.00
CA PRO A 145 -7.85 -2.74 13.13
C PRO A 145 -7.08 -2.96 11.82
N LEU A 146 -7.51 -2.30 10.73
CA LEU A 146 -6.99 -2.45 9.38
C LEU A 146 -5.88 -1.44 9.04
N GLN A 147 -5.65 -0.42 9.87
CA GLN A 147 -4.61 0.57 9.59
C GLN A 147 -3.31 0.23 10.33
N ALA A 148 -2.37 -0.35 9.58
CA ALA A 148 -0.99 -0.61 10.02
C ALA A 148 -0.24 0.69 10.40
N CYS A 149 -0.52 1.78 9.70
CA CYS A 149 0.11 3.07 9.88
C CYS A 149 -0.66 3.94 10.89
N PRO A 150 0.00 4.65 11.81
CA PRO A 150 -0.65 5.70 12.61
C PRO A 150 -1.42 6.69 11.73
N SER A 151 -2.65 7.03 12.10
CA SER A 151 -3.52 7.89 11.29
C SER A 151 -2.92 9.28 10.99
N PRO A 152 -2.22 9.98 11.90
CA PRO A 152 -1.59 11.26 11.56
C PRO A 152 -0.51 11.10 10.49
N LEU A 153 0.30 10.04 10.59
CA LEU A 153 1.33 9.74 9.61
C LEU A 153 0.76 9.32 8.26
N PHE A 154 -0.35 8.57 8.26
CA PHE A 154 -1.02 8.18 7.03
C PHE A 154 -1.57 9.37 6.25
N ALA A 155 -2.09 10.39 6.95
CA ALA A 155 -2.50 11.65 6.33
C ALA A 155 -1.32 12.35 5.64
N GLU A 156 -0.11 12.28 6.20
CA GLU A 156 1.08 12.83 5.55
C GLU A 156 1.49 12.04 4.29
N ILE A 157 1.28 10.71 4.23
CA ILE A 157 1.49 9.92 3.00
C ILE A 157 0.59 10.43 1.86
N ILE A 158 -0.69 10.70 2.16
CA ILE A 158 -1.65 11.22 1.17
C ILE A 158 -1.16 12.57 0.62
N LYS A 159 -0.74 13.48 1.50
CA LYS A 159 -0.23 14.80 1.12
C LYS A 159 1.06 14.71 0.30
N ILE A 160 1.96 13.78 0.63
CA ILE A 160 3.17 13.53 -0.18
C ILE A 160 2.76 13.06 -1.59
N ASN A 161 1.82 12.11 -1.71
CA ASN A 161 1.32 11.66 -3.01
C ASN A 161 0.71 12.81 -3.83
N GLN A 162 -0.10 13.67 -3.20
CA GLN A 162 -0.66 14.86 -3.85
C GLN A 162 0.44 15.80 -4.37
N LEU A 163 1.44 16.11 -3.54
CA LEU A 163 2.57 16.95 -3.99
C LEU A 163 3.35 16.32 -5.15
N ARG A 164 3.55 15.00 -5.13
CA ARG A 164 4.18 14.28 -6.25
C ARG A 164 3.36 14.41 -7.53
N GLY A 165 2.04 14.22 -7.45
CA GLY A 165 1.14 14.36 -8.60
C GLY A 165 1.17 15.77 -9.18
N VAL A 166 1.04 16.78 -8.32
CA VAL A 166 1.11 18.20 -8.72
C VAL A 166 2.47 18.55 -9.34
N ALA A 167 3.57 18.07 -8.76
CA ALA A 167 4.91 18.34 -9.27
C ALA A 167 5.18 17.65 -10.63
N SER A 168 4.53 16.51 -10.91
CA SER A 168 4.66 15.83 -12.21
C SER A 168 3.98 16.56 -13.37
N GLN A 169 2.95 17.37 -13.08
CA GLN A 169 2.09 18.02 -14.09
C GLN A 169 2.50 19.45 -14.45
N ARG A 170 3.35 20.11 -13.65
CA ARG A 170 3.54 21.58 -13.72
C ARG A 170 4.90 22.02 -14.27
N ASN A 171 4.86 23.14 -14.99
CA ASN A 171 6.05 23.91 -15.37
C ASN A 171 6.71 24.52 -14.13
N HIS A 172 8.04 24.62 -14.15
CA HIS A 172 8.96 24.93 -13.04
C HIS A 172 8.65 26.17 -12.16
N SER A 173 7.70 27.04 -12.52
CA SER A 173 7.44 28.32 -11.86
C SER A 173 6.76 28.24 -10.48
N LEU A 174 6.29 27.05 -10.06
CA LEU A 174 5.62 26.83 -8.76
C LEU A 174 6.44 25.93 -7.82
N LEU A 175 7.69 25.63 -8.15
CA LEU A 175 8.51 24.69 -7.37
C LEU A 175 8.84 25.22 -5.97
N ASP A 176 9.01 26.52 -5.78
CA ASP A 176 9.34 27.10 -4.48
C ASP A 176 8.18 26.91 -3.47
N ASP A 177 6.93 27.15 -3.89
CA ASP A 177 5.74 26.94 -3.07
C ASP A 177 5.56 25.46 -2.70
N ILE A 178 5.79 24.56 -3.66
CA ILE A 178 5.69 23.11 -3.45
C ILE A 178 6.83 22.65 -2.52
N SER A 179 8.04 23.22 -2.65
CA SER A 179 9.18 22.92 -1.78
C SER A 179 8.92 23.35 -0.34
N GLN A 180 8.34 24.54 -0.14
CA GLN A 180 7.95 25.01 1.19
C GLN A 180 6.90 24.07 1.83
N GLN A 181 5.94 23.58 1.05
CA GLN A 181 4.97 22.59 1.52
C GLN A 181 5.63 21.25 1.88
N ALA A 182 6.64 20.83 1.11
CA ALA A 182 7.42 19.62 1.40
C ALA A 182 8.19 19.72 2.73
N TYR A 183 8.81 20.85 3.04
CA TYR A 183 9.45 21.05 4.35
C TYR A 183 8.43 21.04 5.49
N LYS A 184 7.27 21.68 5.33
CA LYS A 184 6.19 21.63 6.33
C LYS A 184 5.68 20.19 6.56
N LEU A 185 5.65 19.35 5.52
CA LEU A 185 5.34 17.92 5.66
C LEU A 185 6.39 17.23 6.53
N LEU A 186 7.68 17.45 6.26
CA LEU A 186 8.77 16.88 7.06
C LEU A 186 8.69 17.30 8.53
N ASP A 187 8.44 18.57 8.80
CA ASP A 187 8.32 19.09 10.17
C ASP A 187 7.18 18.39 10.93
N ARG A 188 6.00 18.22 10.30
CA ARG A 188 4.88 17.49 10.93
C ARG A 188 5.18 16.01 11.16
N ILE A 189 5.91 15.37 10.25
CA ILE A 189 6.36 13.98 10.44
C ILE A 189 7.37 13.91 11.60
N ASP A 190 8.21 14.93 11.77
CA ASP A 190 9.19 15.02 12.85
C ASP A 190 8.53 15.26 14.22
N GLU A 191 7.50 16.10 14.26
CA GLU A 191 6.71 16.42 15.46
C GLU A 191 5.85 15.25 15.95
N PHE A 192 5.52 14.29 15.07
CA PHE A 192 4.77 13.09 15.47
C PHE A 192 5.50 12.35 16.60
N SER A 193 4.77 12.03 17.67
CA SER A 193 5.30 11.28 18.80
C SER A 193 4.71 9.87 18.86
N PRO A 194 5.48 8.83 18.49
CA PRO A 194 5.05 7.44 18.65
C PRO A 194 4.60 7.13 20.08
N LYS A 195 5.33 7.65 21.08
CA LYS A 195 5.04 7.46 22.51
C LYS A 195 3.73 8.08 22.96
N LEU A 196 3.35 9.24 22.41
CA LEU A 196 2.04 9.84 22.71
C LEU A 196 0.93 9.08 22.00
N TRP A 197 1.15 8.69 20.74
CA TRP A 197 0.16 7.96 19.95
C TRP A 197 -0.22 6.61 20.58
N ILE A 198 0.73 5.86 21.13
CA ILE A 198 0.41 4.57 21.79
C ILE A 198 -0.38 4.72 23.10
N LYS A 199 -0.50 5.92 23.68
CA LYS A 199 -1.26 6.11 24.93
C LYS A 199 -2.74 5.78 24.74
N SER A 200 -3.29 6.00 23.55
CA SER A 200 -4.67 5.64 23.20
C SER A 200 -4.85 4.15 22.89
N LYS A 201 -3.78 3.36 22.80
CA LYS A 201 -3.86 1.92 22.50
C LYS A 201 -4.05 1.09 23.76
N ALA A 202 -5.11 0.27 23.76
CA ALA A 202 -5.49 -0.57 24.91
C ALA A 202 -4.52 -1.74 25.16
N GLN A 203 -3.91 -2.31 24.11
CA GLN A 203 -3.08 -3.53 24.20
C GLN A 203 -1.88 -3.46 23.25
N SER A 204 -0.89 -4.33 23.47
CA SER A 204 0.27 -4.53 22.58
C SER A 204 1.09 -3.25 22.32
N LYS A 205 1.26 -2.42 23.36
CA LYS A 205 1.89 -1.10 23.24
C LYS A 205 3.31 -1.14 22.66
N GLU A 206 4.09 -2.17 22.98
CA GLU A 206 5.43 -2.35 22.43
C GLU A 206 5.42 -2.64 20.92
N ASP A 207 4.53 -3.53 20.46
CA ASP A 207 4.37 -3.82 19.04
C ASP A 207 3.92 -2.57 18.28
N TRP A 208 2.97 -1.81 18.85
CA TRP A 208 2.49 -0.58 18.24
C TRP A 208 3.50 0.55 18.25
N LEU A 209 4.32 0.65 19.31
CA LEU A 209 5.42 1.61 19.36
C LEU A 209 6.41 1.34 18.23
N LEU A 210 6.83 0.08 18.08
CA LEU A 210 7.72 -0.36 17.03
C LEU A 210 7.16 -0.05 15.64
N VAL A 211 5.89 -0.38 15.40
CA VAL A 211 5.21 -0.08 14.13
C VAL A 211 5.18 1.42 13.87
N ALA A 212 4.86 2.25 14.87
CA ALA A 212 4.83 3.69 14.73
C ALA A 212 6.20 4.29 14.41
N GLU A 213 7.27 3.83 15.06
CA GLU A 213 8.66 4.24 14.80
C GLU A 213 9.09 3.85 13.38
N VAL A 214 8.79 2.62 12.96
CA VAL A 214 9.09 2.13 11.60
C VAL A 214 8.38 2.96 10.54
N TYR A 215 7.08 3.23 10.71
CA TYR A 215 6.33 4.05 9.76
C TYR A 215 6.84 5.49 9.73
N GLN A 216 7.16 6.09 10.87
CA GLN A 216 7.67 7.45 10.92
C GLN A 216 8.97 7.60 10.12
N ALA A 217 9.95 6.71 10.36
CA ALA A 217 11.22 6.72 9.61
C ALA A 217 11.01 6.44 8.12
N SER A 218 10.15 5.47 7.78
CA SER A 218 9.84 5.14 6.39
C SER A 218 9.21 6.31 5.64
N ILE A 219 8.31 7.06 6.28
CA ILE A 219 7.62 8.19 5.64
C ILE A 219 8.57 9.37 5.45
N ARG A 220 9.53 9.61 6.35
CA ARG A 220 10.60 10.61 6.13
C ARG A 220 11.44 10.26 4.91
N ILE A 221 11.93 9.01 4.82
CA ILE A 221 12.69 8.54 3.67
C ILE A 221 11.87 8.68 2.39
N TYR A 222 10.61 8.23 2.41
CA TYR A 222 9.70 8.36 1.27
C TYR A 222 9.52 9.82 0.84
N CYS A 223 9.20 10.71 1.78
CA CYS A 223 9.02 12.14 1.53
C CYS A 223 10.27 12.74 0.86
N ILE A 224 11.45 12.50 1.43
CA ILE A 224 12.72 13.06 0.92
C ILE A 224 13.03 12.50 -0.46
N LEU A 225 13.09 11.17 -0.63
CA LEU A 225 13.55 10.55 -1.86
C LEU A 225 12.57 10.77 -3.03
N SER A 226 11.26 10.68 -2.77
CA SER A 226 10.25 10.84 -3.81
C SER A 226 10.13 12.28 -4.29
N LEU A 227 10.22 13.27 -3.39
CA LEU A 227 10.18 14.68 -3.78
C LEU A 227 11.52 15.17 -4.36
N GLN A 228 12.66 14.56 -3.98
CA GLN A 228 13.95 14.81 -4.66
C GLN A 228 13.97 14.28 -6.09
N SER A 229 13.27 13.17 -6.35
CA SER A 229 13.14 12.59 -7.69
C SER A 229 12.46 13.57 -8.66
N LEU A 230 11.51 14.35 -8.15
CA LEU A 230 10.79 15.40 -8.88
C LEU A 230 11.41 16.80 -8.76
N ARG A 231 12.59 16.92 -8.15
CA ARG A 231 13.31 18.20 -7.89
C ARG A 231 12.54 19.20 -7.01
N VAL A 232 11.51 18.74 -6.29
CA VAL A 232 10.78 19.55 -5.30
C VAL A 232 11.66 19.83 -4.08
N LEU A 233 12.32 18.78 -3.56
CA LEU A 233 13.31 18.93 -2.50
C LEU A 233 14.73 18.91 -3.11
N PRO A 234 15.67 19.73 -2.61
CA PRO A 234 17.04 19.72 -3.08
C PRO A 234 17.78 18.46 -2.59
N LYS A 235 18.82 18.04 -3.33
CA LYS A 235 19.76 17.00 -2.89
C LYS A 235 20.82 17.61 -1.97
N SER A 236 20.42 18.00 -0.76
CA SER A 236 21.32 18.60 0.25
C SER A 236 21.97 17.56 1.16
N ARG A 237 23.11 17.93 1.76
CA ARG A 237 23.80 17.09 2.76
C ARG A 237 22.92 16.82 3.99
N SER A 238 22.16 17.82 4.44
CA SER A 238 21.28 17.69 5.61
C SER A 238 20.19 16.64 5.40
N LEU A 239 19.49 16.69 4.26
CA LEU A 239 18.46 15.71 3.92
C LEU A 239 19.05 14.32 3.71
N ARG A 240 20.25 14.24 3.12
CA ARG A 240 20.97 12.97 2.94
C ARG A 240 21.37 12.35 4.29
N THR A 241 21.86 13.14 5.24
CA THR A 241 22.16 12.69 6.61
C THR A 241 20.90 12.16 7.29
N ARG A 242 19.77 12.89 7.20
CA ARG A 242 18.48 12.42 7.73
C ARG A 242 18.09 11.04 7.22
N CYS A 243 18.12 10.83 5.89
CA CYS A 243 17.81 9.52 5.33
C CYS A 243 18.80 8.41 5.77
N LEU A 244 20.06 8.74 6.07
CA LEU A 244 21.02 7.75 6.61
C LEU A 244 20.68 7.39 8.07
N ASP A 245 20.35 8.38 8.89
CA ASP A 245 19.94 8.16 10.28
C ASP A 245 18.64 7.33 10.34
N ASP A 246 17.64 7.70 9.53
CA ASP A 246 16.38 6.95 9.40
C ASP A 246 16.61 5.54 8.83
N ASN A 247 17.57 5.35 7.91
CA ASN A 247 17.92 4.02 7.39
C ASN A 247 18.40 3.09 8.52
N HIS A 248 19.32 3.56 9.38
CA HIS A 248 19.83 2.76 10.49
C HIS A 248 18.75 2.40 11.49
N LEU A 249 17.90 3.38 11.86
CA LEU A 249 16.75 3.17 12.74
C LEU A 249 15.79 2.14 12.12
N LEU A 250 15.47 2.31 10.83
CA LEU A 250 14.53 1.47 10.12
C LEU A 250 15.04 0.03 10.00
N HIS A 251 16.33 -0.17 9.73
CA HIS A 251 16.96 -1.49 9.68
C HIS A 251 16.87 -2.23 11.04
N ASP A 252 17.26 -1.57 12.14
CA ASP A 252 17.17 -2.15 13.49
C ASP A 252 15.72 -2.48 13.86
N ALA A 253 14.80 -1.55 13.63
CA ALA A 253 13.39 -1.72 13.96
C ALA A 253 12.70 -2.80 13.11
N LEU A 254 13.01 -2.89 11.81
CA LEU A 254 12.49 -3.94 10.93
C LEU A 254 13.02 -5.32 11.32
N SER A 255 14.28 -5.44 11.75
CA SER A 255 14.83 -6.72 12.22
C SER A 255 14.02 -7.28 13.40
N LYS A 256 13.58 -6.41 14.31
CA LYS A 256 12.73 -6.75 15.46
C LYS A 256 11.29 -7.03 15.01
N GLY A 257 10.73 -6.18 14.15
CA GLY A 257 9.32 -6.24 13.76
C GLY A 257 8.98 -7.40 12.83
N LEU A 258 9.88 -7.79 11.95
CA LEU A 258 9.65 -8.89 11.01
C LEU A 258 9.76 -10.27 11.69
N SER A 259 10.45 -10.36 12.83
CA SER A 259 10.53 -11.59 13.64
C SER A 259 9.21 -11.99 14.31
N ARG A 260 8.24 -11.06 14.42
CA ARG A 260 6.97 -11.27 15.10
C ARG A 260 5.83 -11.37 14.09
N LEU A 261 5.02 -12.43 14.15
CA LEU A 261 3.90 -12.64 13.23
C LEU A 261 2.91 -11.45 13.21
N ARG A 262 2.59 -10.90 14.38
CA ARG A 262 1.62 -9.80 14.53
C ARG A 262 2.01 -8.54 13.76
N THR A 263 3.30 -8.19 13.76
CA THR A 263 3.82 -6.98 13.12
C THR A 263 4.36 -7.25 11.73
N SER A 264 4.88 -8.44 11.42
CA SER A 264 5.44 -8.75 10.09
C SER A 264 4.50 -8.41 8.93
N ARG A 265 3.19 -8.70 9.09
CA ARG A 265 2.14 -8.36 8.13
C ARG A 265 1.86 -6.87 7.99
N LEU A 266 2.51 -5.99 8.74
CA LEU A 266 2.32 -4.54 8.70
C LEU A 266 3.54 -3.83 8.09
N LEU A 267 4.61 -4.57 7.77
CA LEU A 267 5.94 -4.00 7.53
C LEU A 267 6.44 -4.22 6.10
N LEU A 268 5.59 -4.67 5.17
CA LEU A 268 6.00 -4.83 3.77
C LEU A 268 6.40 -3.50 3.13
N TRP A 269 5.53 -2.48 3.18
CA TRP A 269 5.84 -1.18 2.58
C TRP A 269 7.10 -0.53 3.21
N PRO A 270 7.24 -0.47 4.54
CA PRO A 270 8.49 -0.04 5.18
C PRO A 270 9.75 -0.80 4.70
N LEU A 271 9.65 -2.11 4.50
CA LEU A 271 10.75 -2.92 3.98
C LEU A 271 11.10 -2.56 2.53
N VAL A 272 10.10 -2.25 1.71
CA VAL A 272 10.32 -1.73 0.34
C VAL A 272 11.01 -0.37 0.37
N VAL A 273 10.58 0.55 1.24
CA VAL A 273 11.22 1.86 1.43
C VAL A 273 12.70 1.72 1.80
N LEU A 274 13.02 0.82 2.74
CA LEU A 274 14.40 0.52 3.11
C LEU A 274 15.20 -0.02 1.90
N GLY A 275 14.58 -0.88 1.08
CA GLY A 275 15.18 -1.41 -0.14
C GLY A 275 15.52 -0.32 -1.18
N VAL A 276 14.64 0.66 -1.37
CA VAL A 276 14.91 1.80 -2.26
C VAL A 276 16.08 2.62 -1.73
N GLU A 277 16.08 2.91 -0.42
CA GLU A 277 17.13 3.68 0.22
C GLU A 277 18.49 2.96 0.15
N ALA A 278 18.53 1.63 0.23
CA ALA A 278 19.74 0.81 0.07
C ALA A 278 20.44 0.96 -1.31
N ALA A 279 19.78 1.56 -2.31
CA ALA A 279 20.43 1.94 -3.57
C ALA A 279 21.59 2.93 -3.37
N HIS A 280 21.61 3.67 -2.26
CA HIS A 280 22.63 4.68 -1.97
C HIS A 280 23.97 4.12 -1.45
N GLY A 281 24.12 2.80 -1.30
CA GLY A 281 25.43 2.18 -1.15
C GLY A 281 25.58 1.12 -0.04
N ASP A 282 24.49 0.56 0.48
CA ASP A 282 24.57 -0.43 1.55
C ASP A 282 24.23 -1.84 1.04
N LEU A 283 25.26 -2.62 0.71
CA LEU A 283 25.11 -4.01 0.25
C LEU A 283 24.53 -4.92 1.33
N THR A 284 24.87 -4.69 2.60
CA THR A 284 24.37 -5.46 3.75
C THR A 284 22.87 -5.29 3.88
N ILE A 285 22.37 -4.06 3.72
CA ILE A 285 20.93 -3.79 3.75
C ILE A 285 20.23 -4.40 2.53
N ARG A 286 20.82 -4.37 1.33
CA ARG A 286 20.24 -5.06 0.17
C ARG A 286 20.08 -6.57 0.44
N GLN A 287 21.09 -7.20 1.03
CA GLN A 287 21.03 -8.62 1.43
C GLN A 287 19.96 -8.86 2.49
N PHE A 288 19.90 -8.01 3.52
CA PHE A 288 18.85 -8.06 4.54
C PHE A 288 17.46 -7.97 3.91
N VAL A 289 17.18 -6.93 3.11
CA VAL A 289 15.90 -6.70 2.45
C VAL A 289 15.52 -7.89 1.57
N SER A 290 16.47 -8.42 0.79
CA SER A 290 16.26 -9.60 -0.06
C SER A 290 15.83 -10.82 0.74
N SER A 291 16.56 -11.12 1.82
CA SER A 291 16.26 -12.25 2.69
C SER A 291 14.89 -12.10 3.36
N GLN A 292 14.56 -10.89 3.83
CA GLN A 292 13.31 -10.62 4.51
C GLN A 292 12.12 -10.66 3.57
N LEU A 293 12.21 -10.13 2.35
CA LEU A 293 11.13 -10.21 1.36
C LEU A 293 10.79 -11.66 1.00
N GLN A 294 11.80 -12.52 0.85
CA GLN A 294 11.58 -13.96 0.66
C GLN A 294 10.89 -14.60 1.88
N ALA A 295 11.34 -14.27 3.09
CA ALA A 295 10.74 -14.80 4.32
C ALA A 295 9.29 -14.34 4.50
N VAL A 296 9.01 -13.04 4.29
CA VAL A 296 7.67 -12.45 4.37
C VAL A 296 6.73 -13.08 3.35
N SER A 297 7.18 -13.29 2.10
CA SER A 297 6.37 -13.99 1.09
C SER A 297 5.96 -15.39 1.54
N ARG A 298 6.92 -16.19 2.03
CA ARG A 298 6.66 -17.56 2.51
C ARG A 298 5.73 -17.56 3.73
N ASN A 299 5.96 -16.65 4.68
CA ASN A 299 5.21 -16.59 5.94
C ASN A 299 3.76 -16.12 5.73
N LEU A 300 3.56 -15.11 4.88
CA LEU A 300 2.24 -14.57 4.58
C LEU A 300 1.52 -15.31 3.46
N GLY A 301 2.22 -16.16 2.70
CA GLY A 301 1.67 -16.85 1.54
C GLY A 301 1.24 -15.88 0.44
N ILE A 302 1.94 -14.79 0.19
CA ILE A 302 1.58 -13.84 -0.88
C ILE A 302 2.78 -13.59 -1.79
N TYR A 303 2.51 -13.31 -3.07
CA TYR A 303 3.55 -13.10 -4.06
C TYR A 303 4.20 -11.71 -3.97
N LEU A 304 3.46 -10.71 -3.50
CA LEU A 304 3.87 -9.30 -3.43
C LEU A 304 5.30 -9.03 -2.94
N PRO A 305 5.79 -9.64 -1.85
CA PRO A 305 7.15 -9.41 -1.40
C PRO A 305 8.20 -9.91 -2.41
N LEU A 306 7.91 -10.95 -3.18
CA LEU A 306 8.80 -11.42 -4.24
C LEU A 306 8.76 -10.51 -5.47
N LEU A 307 7.59 -9.95 -5.78
CA LEU A 307 7.50 -8.89 -6.80
C LEU A 307 8.31 -7.66 -6.38
N ALA A 308 8.22 -7.24 -5.12
CA ALA A 308 9.04 -6.16 -4.59
C ALA A 308 10.53 -6.47 -4.70
N LEU A 309 10.94 -7.71 -4.41
CA LEU A 309 12.33 -8.15 -4.58
C LEU A 309 12.78 -8.03 -6.04
N GLN A 310 11.97 -8.51 -7.00
CA GLN A 310 12.30 -8.39 -8.42
C GLN A 310 12.47 -6.94 -8.88
N VAL A 311 11.59 -6.04 -8.41
CA VAL A 311 11.67 -4.60 -8.69
C VAL A 311 12.93 -3.99 -8.10
N LEU A 312 13.22 -4.27 -6.82
CA LEU A 312 14.38 -3.76 -6.13
C LEU A 312 15.70 -4.30 -6.71
N ASP A 313 15.78 -5.58 -7.06
CA ASP A 313 16.95 -6.18 -7.71
C ASP A 313 17.25 -5.49 -9.05
N SER A 314 16.23 -5.27 -9.87
CA SER A 314 16.35 -4.58 -11.14
C SER A 314 16.81 -3.12 -10.94
N PHE A 315 16.23 -2.44 -9.95
CA PHE A 315 16.61 -1.08 -9.58
C PHE A 315 18.07 -1.00 -9.10
N TRP A 316 18.49 -1.90 -8.21
CA TRP A 316 19.86 -1.98 -7.70
C TRP A 316 20.89 -2.26 -8.78
N GLN A 317 20.56 -3.10 -9.77
CA GLN A 317 21.41 -3.41 -10.92
C GLN A 317 21.52 -2.24 -11.90
N SER A 318 20.45 -1.44 -12.05
CA SER A 318 20.45 -0.27 -12.93
C SER A 318 21.42 0.83 -12.49
N GLY A 319 21.82 0.85 -11.22
CA GLY A 319 22.63 1.92 -10.62
C GLY A 319 21.87 3.24 -10.39
N ALA A 320 20.57 3.28 -10.72
CA ALA A 320 19.71 4.41 -10.42
C ALA A 320 19.54 4.58 -8.90
N LYS A 321 19.20 5.82 -8.50
CA LYS A 321 19.04 6.20 -7.08
C LYS A 321 17.78 7.02 -6.81
N SER A 322 17.06 7.44 -7.84
CA SER A 322 15.83 8.21 -7.70
C SER A 322 14.64 7.29 -7.46
N TRP A 323 13.70 7.75 -6.63
CA TRP A 323 12.48 7.01 -6.30
C TRP A 323 11.68 6.61 -7.55
N ASP A 324 11.41 7.55 -8.46
CA ASP A 324 10.61 7.27 -9.67
C ASP A 324 11.36 6.40 -10.70
N ALA A 325 12.67 6.18 -10.54
CA ALA A 325 13.39 5.20 -11.36
C ALA A 325 13.27 3.76 -10.82
N CYS A 326 12.83 3.59 -9.57
CA CYS A 326 12.56 2.28 -8.99
C CYS A 326 11.19 1.74 -9.41
N PHE A 327 10.21 2.62 -9.68
CA PHE A 327 8.83 2.24 -9.96
C PHE A 327 8.40 2.76 -11.32
N ASP A 328 8.60 1.92 -12.34
CA ASP A 328 8.27 2.16 -13.76
C ASP A 328 6.77 2.11 -14.05
N LYS A 329 6.06 1.33 -13.25
CA LYS A 329 4.61 1.21 -13.25
C LYS A 329 4.13 1.16 -11.81
N PRO A 330 2.82 1.17 -11.57
CA PRO A 330 2.36 1.23 -10.20
C PRO A 330 2.21 -0.17 -9.59
N TYR A 331 2.79 -0.31 -8.41
CA TYR A 331 2.79 -1.50 -7.59
C TYR A 331 1.96 -1.25 -6.33
N ALA A 332 1.17 -2.23 -5.89
CA ALA A 332 0.38 -2.11 -4.67
C ALA A 332 1.02 -2.94 -3.54
N PHE A 333 2.18 -2.53 -3.02
CA PHE A 333 2.90 -3.28 -1.98
C PHE A 333 2.24 -3.19 -0.59
N THR A 334 1.05 -3.77 -0.48
CA THR A 334 0.25 -3.89 0.73
C THR A 334 0.02 -5.35 1.08
N THR A 335 -0.05 -5.64 2.37
CA THR A 335 -0.31 -6.96 2.96
C THR A 335 -1.76 -7.10 3.41
N GLN A 336 -2.64 -6.21 2.97
CA GLN A 336 -4.06 -6.32 3.27
C GLN A 336 -4.68 -7.45 2.45
N ILE A 337 -5.10 -8.51 3.15
CA ILE A 337 -5.37 -9.83 2.53
C ILE A 337 -6.85 -10.20 2.55
N ALA A 338 -7.78 -9.34 3.00
CA ALA A 338 -9.19 -9.74 3.11
C ALA A 338 -10.17 -8.57 2.95
N VAL A 339 -11.31 -8.88 2.32
CA VAL A 339 -12.50 -8.03 2.27
C VAL A 339 -13.41 -8.39 3.44
N ASP A 340 -13.72 -7.44 4.32
CA ASP A 340 -14.73 -7.65 5.36
C ASP A 340 -16.14 -7.49 4.77
N CYS A 341 -16.84 -8.61 4.65
CA CYS A 341 -18.22 -8.67 4.15
C CYS A 341 -19.26 -8.92 5.25
N SER A 342 -18.86 -8.91 6.53
CA SER A 342 -19.74 -9.24 7.66
C SER A 342 -21.00 -8.35 7.70
N ARG A 343 -20.89 -7.11 7.20
CA ARG A 343 -21.98 -6.14 7.16
C ARG A 343 -22.81 -6.15 5.87
N LEU A 344 -22.53 -7.06 4.92
CA LEU A 344 -23.27 -7.17 3.65
C LEU A 344 -24.42 -8.20 3.71
N GLN A 345 -24.49 -8.99 4.78
CA GLN A 345 -25.49 -10.06 4.97
C GLN A 345 -26.75 -9.60 5.73
N HIS A 346 -26.78 -8.34 6.17
CA HIS A 346 -27.90 -7.68 6.83
C HIS A 346 -28.34 -6.47 6.04
#